data_AF-A0A948W727-F1
#
_entry.id   AF-A0A948W727-F1
#
_cell.length_a   1.000
_cell.length_b   1.000
_cell.length_c   1.000
_cell.angle_alpha   90.00
_cell.angle_beta   90.00
_cell.angle_gamma   90.00
#
_symmetry.space_group_name_H-M   'P 1'
#
loop_
_entity.id
_entity.type
_entity.pdbx_description
1 polymer ?
#
loop_
_entity_poly.entity_id
_entity_poly.type
_entity_poly.pdbx_seq_one_letter_code
_entity_poly.pdbx_strand_id
1 'polypeptide(L)'
;MLKKFAETGGEPPAKLALVPNEYVPTQKIEDSIERTVREYQESGQLPSALEDFLHRRRPRIRKRTRGPIIRKGEDILAGTLDAVLNMQDTTLCIQGPRGSGKTHTAAHVILGLLQAGKRVGISAKSHKSICHLMGKVAEFARDEGFSLSATKVGGDKDDPLFDRTGIQYKSSIKQAVGKKALIGGTAWAFSIPDAAGQFDYLFVDEAGQVCIANLRGMIPSTRNVLLLVDQMQLGQSTSGVHPGESGLSTLEYLLQDHATIPDDLGIFLEQPGGCIPTCAGLFPRRSTIGRLQPEEHTAARRILVARSGSVKGRIKEAPARSLAITREAGLLFIPVEHGSNVQGSDEEVEVIQRLVSSLLRPVHPHAGNHGNYCIAPQFE
;
A
#
# COMPACT_ATOMS: atom_id res chain seq x y z
N MET A 1 0.34 -14.25 27.74
CA MET A 1 1.08 -15.53 27.66
C MET A 1 1.89 -15.81 28.93
N LEU A 2 2.65 -14.85 29.47
CA LEU A 2 3.38 -15.02 30.75
C LEU A 2 2.50 -15.38 31.97
N LYS A 3 1.27 -14.85 32.06
CA LYS A 3 0.31 -15.23 33.11
C LYS A 3 -0.05 -16.73 33.11
N LYS A 4 -0.12 -17.37 31.92
CA LYS A 4 -0.45 -18.80 31.80
C LYS A 4 0.74 -19.73 32.07
N PHE A 5 1.97 -19.27 31.82
CA PHE A 5 3.19 -20.04 32.14
C PHE A 5 3.43 -20.13 33.65
N ALA A 6 3.13 -19.06 34.40
CA ALA A 6 3.22 -19.08 35.86
C ALA A 6 2.27 -20.09 36.53
N GLU A 7 1.14 -20.41 35.87
CA GLU A 7 0.14 -21.36 36.38
C GLU A 7 0.48 -22.83 36.07
N THR A 8 1.41 -23.11 35.16
CA THR A 8 1.71 -24.46 34.66
C THR A 8 3.05 -25.04 35.13
N GLY A 9 3.82 -24.31 35.94
CA GLY A 9 4.94 -24.84 36.72
C GLY A 9 6.15 -25.40 35.94
N GLY A 10 6.20 -25.23 34.62
CA GLY A 10 7.31 -25.68 33.78
C GLY A 10 8.41 -24.62 33.62
N GLU A 11 9.67 -25.06 33.48
CA GLU A 11 10.75 -24.18 33.07
C GLU A 11 10.49 -23.61 31.67
N PRO A 12 10.63 -22.29 31.46
CA PRO A 12 10.46 -21.69 30.14
C PRO A 12 11.57 -22.14 29.18
N PRO A 13 11.31 -22.22 27.86
CA PRO A 13 12.31 -22.61 26.89
C PRO A 13 13.51 -21.66 26.89
N ALA A 14 14.71 -22.19 26.61
CA ALA A 14 15.97 -21.44 26.60
C ALA A 14 15.98 -20.24 25.62
N LYS A 15 15.07 -20.22 24.64
CA LYS A 15 14.77 -19.07 23.79
C LYS A 15 13.27 -18.85 23.80
N LEU A 16 12.86 -17.64 24.19
CA LEU A 16 11.46 -17.23 24.26
C LEU A 16 11.25 -16.02 23.34
N ALA A 17 10.43 -16.18 22.31
CA ALA A 17 9.94 -15.08 21.51
C ALA A 17 8.68 -14.52 22.17
N LEU A 18 8.82 -13.44 22.94
CA LEU A 18 7.69 -12.71 23.50
C LEU A 18 7.15 -11.75 22.46
N VAL A 19 5.97 -12.05 21.91
CA VAL A 19 5.19 -11.06 21.17
C VAL A 19 4.35 -10.29 22.19
N PRO A 20 4.50 -8.95 22.30
CA PRO A 20 3.63 -8.13 23.14
C PRO A 20 2.17 -8.39 22.78
N ASN A 21 1.33 -8.66 23.78
CA ASN A 21 -0.11 -8.75 23.56
C ASN A 21 -0.67 -7.34 23.45
N GLU A 22 -0.56 -6.74 22.26
CA GLU A 22 -1.11 -5.42 21.96
C GLU A 22 -2.61 -5.55 21.72
N TYR A 23 -3.39 -5.36 22.79
CA TYR A 23 -4.83 -5.18 22.67
C TYR A 23 -5.12 -3.71 22.33
N VAL A 24 -5.62 -3.46 21.12
CA VAL A 24 -6.08 -2.13 20.69
C VAL A 24 -7.60 -2.07 20.87
N PRO A 25 -8.13 -1.25 21.80
CA PRO A 25 -9.57 -1.21 22.08
C PRO A 25 -10.38 -0.77 20.85
N THR A 26 -11.38 -1.53 20.44
CA THR A 26 -12.21 -1.27 19.25
C THR A 26 -13.37 -0.31 19.50
N GLN A 27 -13.63 0.07 20.76
CA GLN A 27 -14.80 0.83 21.21
C GLN A 27 -15.13 2.04 20.33
N LYS A 28 -14.14 2.87 19.97
CA LYS A 28 -14.39 4.08 19.15
C LYS A 28 -14.99 3.75 17.77
N ILE A 29 -14.56 2.65 17.16
CA ILE A 29 -15.06 2.21 15.86
C ILE A 29 -16.46 1.62 16.02
N GLU A 30 -16.67 0.82 17.05
CA GLU A 30 -17.99 0.26 17.42
C GLU A 30 -19.01 1.37 17.69
N ASP A 31 -18.66 2.37 18.49
CA ASP A 31 -19.51 3.53 18.79
C ASP A 31 -19.88 4.32 17.53
N SER A 32 -18.94 4.46 16.59
CA SER A 32 -19.20 5.13 15.30
C SER A 32 -20.17 4.34 14.43
N ILE A 33 -19.95 3.02 14.37
CA ILE A 33 -20.82 2.08 13.68
C ILE A 33 -22.23 2.12 14.27
N GLU A 34 -22.35 2.04 15.60
CA GLU A 34 -23.63 2.04 16.30
C GLU A 34 -24.40 3.33 16.08
N ARG A 35 -23.73 4.50 16.15
CA ARG A 35 -24.36 5.79 15.81
C ARG A 35 -24.94 5.78 14.40
N THR A 36 -24.17 5.28 13.42
CA THR A 36 -24.64 5.16 12.04
C THR A 36 -25.85 4.20 11.92
N VAL A 37 -25.88 3.09 12.68
CA VAL A 37 -27.05 2.19 12.72
C VAL A 37 -28.27 2.91 13.27
N ARG A 38 -28.12 3.62 14.39
CA ARG A 38 -29.23 4.33 15.05
C ARG A 38 -29.80 5.41 14.13
N GLU A 39 -28.95 6.21 13.51
CA GLU A 39 -29.35 7.21 12.52
C GLU A 39 -30.08 6.59 11.33
N TYR A 40 -29.63 5.43 10.83
CA TYR A 40 -30.31 4.70 9.77
C TYR A 40 -31.67 4.14 10.20
N GLN A 41 -31.81 3.63 11.43
CA GLN A 41 -33.08 3.14 11.95
C GLN A 41 -34.13 4.26 12.06
N GLU A 42 -33.69 5.48 12.41
CA GLU A 42 -34.56 6.64 12.56
C GLU A 42 -34.92 7.29 11.21
N SER A 43 -33.95 7.42 10.31
CA SER A 43 -34.11 8.18 9.05
C SER A 43 -34.33 7.33 7.80
N GLY A 44 -33.95 6.05 7.84
CA GLY A 44 -33.86 5.18 6.66
C GLY A 44 -32.73 5.56 5.70
N GLN A 45 -31.83 6.46 6.07
CA GLN A 45 -30.78 7.00 5.19
C GLN A 45 -29.38 6.65 5.71
N LEU A 46 -28.50 6.21 4.81
CA LEU A 46 -27.08 6.04 5.09
C LEU A 46 -26.29 7.24 4.55
N PRO A 47 -25.10 7.53 5.09
CA PRO A 47 -24.16 8.42 4.44
C PRO A 47 -23.94 8.00 2.98
N SER A 48 -24.07 8.94 2.06
CA SER A 48 -24.08 8.67 0.62
C SER A 48 -22.87 7.85 0.13
N ALA A 49 -21.66 8.16 0.63
CA ALA A 49 -20.46 7.39 0.29
C ALA A 49 -20.47 5.96 0.84
N LEU A 50 -21.06 5.74 2.02
CA LEU A 50 -21.24 4.41 2.61
C LEU A 50 -22.28 3.61 1.81
N GLU A 51 -23.39 4.25 1.44
CA GLU A 51 -24.43 3.60 0.64
C GLU A 51 -23.88 3.15 -0.72
N ASP A 52 -23.15 4.01 -1.43
CA ASP A 52 -22.53 3.66 -2.70
C ASP A 52 -21.53 2.50 -2.54
N PHE A 53 -20.72 2.53 -1.48
CA PHE A 53 -19.77 1.45 -1.19
C PHE A 53 -20.49 0.12 -0.93
N LEU A 54 -21.45 0.08 -0.01
CA LEU A 54 -22.18 -1.14 0.37
C LEU A 54 -23.02 -1.71 -0.78
N HIS A 55 -23.55 -0.86 -1.66
CA HIS A 55 -24.28 -1.32 -2.83
C HIS A 55 -23.40 -1.50 -4.07
N ARG A 56 -22.07 -1.31 -3.95
CA ARG A 56 -21.10 -1.38 -5.06
C ARG A 56 -21.54 -0.52 -6.25
N ARG A 57 -22.14 0.63 -5.96
CA ARG A 57 -22.64 1.55 -6.98
C ARG A 57 -21.46 2.23 -7.64
N ARG A 58 -21.64 2.53 -8.92
CA ARG A 58 -20.75 3.41 -9.66
C ARG A 58 -20.54 4.73 -8.89
N PRO A 59 -19.29 5.22 -8.75
CA PRO A 59 -19.02 6.48 -8.09
C PRO A 59 -19.78 7.64 -8.74
N ARG A 60 -20.43 8.48 -7.93
CA ARG A 60 -21.10 9.71 -8.39
C ARG A 60 -20.07 10.79 -8.67
N ILE A 61 -19.74 10.96 -9.95
CA ILE A 61 -18.75 11.95 -10.41
C ILE A 61 -19.38 12.84 -11.48
N ARG A 62 -19.39 14.16 -11.22
CA ARG A 62 -19.95 15.16 -12.15
C ARG A 62 -19.23 15.06 -13.49
N LYS A 63 -19.99 15.12 -14.59
CA LYS A 63 -19.51 14.95 -15.99
C LYS A 63 -18.94 13.55 -16.33
N ARG A 64 -19.01 12.55 -15.43
CA ARG A 64 -18.52 11.18 -15.64
C ARG A 64 -19.57 10.12 -15.27
N THR A 65 -20.78 10.29 -15.78
CA THR A 65 -21.97 9.48 -15.40
C THR A 65 -22.05 8.11 -16.09
N ARG A 66 -21.31 7.87 -17.17
CA ARG A 66 -21.29 6.61 -17.93
C ARG A 66 -19.89 6.29 -18.47
N GLY A 67 -19.65 5.02 -18.79
CA GLY A 67 -18.38 4.53 -19.35
C GLY A 67 -17.22 4.52 -18.34
N PRO A 68 -15.98 4.41 -18.80
CA PRO A 68 -14.82 4.43 -17.90
C PRO A 68 -14.71 5.73 -17.09
N ILE A 69 -14.23 5.66 -15.85
CA ILE A 69 -13.96 6.84 -15.01
C ILE A 69 -12.85 7.68 -15.64
N ILE A 70 -11.76 7.07 -16.11
CA ILE A 70 -10.74 7.73 -16.93
C ILE A 70 -11.03 7.43 -18.39
N ARG A 71 -11.23 8.47 -19.21
CA ARG A 71 -11.58 8.27 -20.61
C ARG A 71 -10.37 7.76 -21.39
N LYS A 72 -10.61 6.99 -22.46
CA LYS A 72 -9.53 6.48 -23.31
C LYS A 72 -8.70 7.64 -23.88
N GLY A 73 -7.37 7.59 -23.69
CA GLY A 73 -6.43 8.61 -24.15
C GLY A 73 -6.32 9.84 -23.26
N GLU A 74 -7.04 9.88 -22.14
CA GLU A 74 -6.87 10.89 -21.10
C GLU A 74 -5.59 10.62 -20.29
N ASP A 75 -4.87 11.67 -19.91
CA ASP A 75 -3.76 11.53 -18.96
C ASP A 75 -4.29 11.01 -17.62
N ILE A 76 -3.68 9.94 -17.11
CA ILE A 76 -4.20 9.24 -15.92
C ILE A 76 -4.15 10.17 -14.70
N LEU A 77 -3.08 10.94 -14.53
CA LEU A 77 -2.89 11.78 -13.34
C LEU A 77 -3.87 12.95 -13.35
N ALA A 78 -3.93 13.70 -14.45
CA ALA A 78 -4.85 14.83 -14.62
C ALA A 78 -6.31 14.37 -14.61
N GLY A 79 -6.62 13.26 -15.27
CA GLY A 79 -7.96 12.67 -15.29
C GLY A 79 -8.40 12.18 -13.91
N THR A 80 -7.47 11.62 -13.12
CA THR A 80 -7.74 11.24 -11.72
C THR A 80 -8.04 12.47 -10.87
N LEU A 81 -7.23 13.52 -10.96
CA LEU A 81 -7.47 14.76 -10.22
C LEU A 81 -8.81 15.40 -10.61
N ASP A 82 -9.14 15.50 -11.90
CA ASP A 82 -10.44 16.01 -12.35
C ASP A 82 -11.60 15.14 -11.85
N ALA A 83 -11.49 13.82 -11.95
CA ALA A 83 -12.52 12.91 -11.43
C ALA A 83 -12.75 13.12 -9.93
N VAL A 84 -11.67 13.21 -9.14
CA VAL A 84 -11.73 13.39 -7.69
C VAL A 84 -12.31 14.74 -7.30
N LEU A 85 -11.91 15.84 -7.96
CA LEU A 85 -12.47 17.18 -7.73
C LEU A 85 -13.98 17.27 -8.03
N ASN A 86 -14.49 16.36 -8.87
CA ASN A 86 -15.89 16.29 -9.28
C ASN A 86 -16.69 15.19 -8.57
N MET A 87 -16.13 14.50 -7.56
CA MET A 87 -16.85 13.53 -6.74
C MET A 87 -17.99 14.20 -5.96
N GLN A 88 -19.10 13.48 -5.82
CA GLN A 88 -20.32 13.95 -5.15
C GLN A 88 -20.74 12.97 -4.06
N ASP A 89 -20.17 13.15 -2.87
CA ASP A 89 -20.43 12.39 -1.66
C ASP A 89 -20.38 10.87 -1.88
N THR A 90 -19.32 10.40 -2.55
CA THR A 90 -19.22 9.02 -3.06
C THR A 90 -17.91 8.34 -2.66
N THR A 91 -17.79 7.05 -2.98
CA THR A 91 -16.58 6.26 -2.78
C THR A 91 -15.93 5.95 -4.13
N LEU A 92 -14.63 6.19 -4.27
CA LEU A 92 -13.85 5.87 -5.48
C LEU A 92 -12.65 4.99 -5.12
N CYS A 93 -12.49 3.89 -5.84
CA CYS A 93 -11.33 3.01 -5.70
C CYS A 93 -10.26 3.37 -6.74
N ILE A 94 -9.01 3.51 -6.28
CA ILE A 94 -7.82 3.63 -7.13
C ILE A 94 -6.96 2.41 -6.85
N GLN A 95 -6.94 1.48 -7.80
CA GLN A 95 -6.18 0.25 -7.73
C GLN A 95 -4.92 0.36 -8.57
N GLY A 96 -3.80 -0.14 -8.05
CA GLY A 96 -2.59 -0.31 -8.84
C GLY A 96 -1.66 -1.33 -8.19
N PRO A 97 -0.88 -2.11 -8.95
CA PRO A 97 0.11 -3.00 -8.37
C PRO A 97 1.27 -2.25 -7.68
N ARG A 98 2.13 -2.99 -6.95
CA ARG A 98 3.32 -2.41 -6.33
C ARG A 98 4.17 -1.66 -7.36
N GLY A 99 4.54 -0.43 -7.03
CA GLY A 99 5.33 0.44 -7.91
C GLY A 99 4.56 1.09 -9.06
N SER A 100 3.22 1.08 -9.08
CA SER A 100 2.42 1.78 -10.12
C SER A 100 2.22 3.27 -9.86
N GLY A 101 3.02 3.87 -8.99
CA GLY A 101 2.88 5.29 -8.64
C GLY A 101 1.60 5.63 -7.87
N LYS A 102 0.95 4.69 -7.16
CA LYS A 102 -0.23 4.98 -6.33
C LYS A 102 0.00 6.11 -5.34
N THR A 103 1.07 6.01 -4.55
CA THR A 103 1.44 7.03 -3.55
C THR A 103 1.74 8.37 -4.22
N HIS A 104 2.40 8.37 -5.38
CA HIS A 104 2.67 9.57 -6.17
C HIS A 104 1.36 10.20 -6.67
N THR A 105 0.49 9.41 -7.30
CA THR A 105 -0.83 9.85 -7.79
C THR A 105 -1.68 10.39 -6.64
N ALA A 106 -1.75 9.67 -5.52
CA ALA A 106 -2.47 10.10 -4.33
C ALA A 106 -1.92 11.41 -3.77
N ALA A 107 -0.59 11.55 -3.64
CA ALA A 107 0.02 12.77 -3.14
C ALA A 107 -0.29 13.98 -4.03
N HIS A 108 -0.22 13.81 -5.35
CA HIS A 108 -0.56 14.85 -6.31
C HIS A 108 -2.04 15.25 -6.23
N VAL A 109 -2.94 14.26 -6.17
CA VAL A 109 -4.39 14.51 -6.04
C VAL A 109 -4.72 15.20 -4.71
N ILE A 110 -4.09 14.77 -3.61
CA ILE A 110 -4.26 15.39 -2.30
C ILE A 110 -3.79 16.84 -2.34
N LEU A 111 -2.63 17.13 -2.93
CA LEU A 111 -2.15 18.50 -3.09
C LEU A 111 -3.13 19.36 -3.89
N GLY A 112 -3.64 18.87 -5.03
CA GLY A 112 -4.64 19.57 -5.83
C GLY A 112 -5.94 19.84 -5.07
N LEU A 113 -6.39 18.89 -4.22
CA LEU A 113 -7.52 19.10 -3.33
C LEU A 113 -7.26 20.18 -2.28
N LEU A 114 -6.07 20.19 -1.67
CA LEU A 114 -5.68 21.19 -0.67
C LEU A 114 -5.58 22.59 -1.30
N GLN A 115 -5.03 22.69 -2.51
CA GLN A 115 -5.00 23.92 -3.30
C GLN A 115 -6.42 24.41 -3.66
N ALA A 116 -7.36 23.49 -3.89
CA ALA A 116 -8.78 23.79 -4.07
C ALA A 116 -9.53 24.10 -2.75
N GLY A 117 -8.80 24.25 -1.64
CA GLY A 117 -9.35 24.61 -0.32
C GLY A 117 -10.13 23.49 0.36
N LYS A 118 -9.93 22.23 -0.04
CA LYS A 118 -10.61 21.07 0.54
C LYS A 118 -9.90 20.58 1.80
N ARG A 119 -10.67 20.06 2.75
CA ARG A 119 -10.17 19.40 3.97
C ARG A 119 -10.00 17.92 3.70
N VAL A 120 -8.78 17.42 3.88
CA VAL A 120 -8.39 16.06 3.51
C VAL A 120 -7.92 15.28 4.74
N GLY A 121 -8.48 14.09 4.93
CA GLY A 121 -8.00 13.08 5.86
C GLY A 121 -7.15 12.03 5.14
N ILE A 122 -6.11 11.53 5.81
CA ILE A 122 -5.35 10.34 5.39
C ILE A 122 -5.44 9.30 6.51
N SER A 123 -5.85 8.10 6.15
CA SER A 123 -5.86 6.92 7.02
C SER A 123 -5.18 5.74 6.35
N ALA A 124 -4.70 4.80 7.14
CA ALA A 124 -4.18 3.52 6.71
C ALA A 124 -4.21 2.54 7.89
N LYS A 125 -3.84 1.28 7.64
CA LYS A 125 -3.66 0.28 8.70
C LYS A 125 -2.55 0.65 9.69
N SER A 126 -1.47 1.26 9.22
CA SER A 126 -0.29 1.57 10.04
C SER A 126 0.05 3.06 10.06
N HIS A 127 0.63 3.52 11.17
CA HIS A 127 1.17 4.87 11.25
C HIS A 127 2.28 5.13 10.24
N LYS A 128 3.11 4.14 9.93
CA LYS A 128 4.18 4.25 8.94
C LYS A 128 3.64 4.55 7.55
N SER A 129 2.56 3.87 7.13
CA SER A 129 1.92 4.10 5.82
C SER A 129 1.34 5.52 5.75
N ILE A 130 0.69 5.98 6.82
CA ILE A 130 0.19 7.37 6.94
C ILE A 130 1.33 8.38 6.82
N CYS A 131 2.41 8.20 7.60
CA CYS A 131 3.57 9.10 7.58
C CYS A 131 4.22 9.15 6.19
N HIS A 132 4.31 8.01 5.50
CA HIS A 132 4.87 7.93 4.15
C HIS A 132 4.06 8.77 3.15
N LEU A 133 2.74 8.59 3.09
CA LEU A 133 1.90 9.36 2.16
C LEU A 133 1.89 10.86 2.52
N MET A 134 1.81 11.20 3.81
CA MET A 134 1.91 12.60 4.26
C MET A 134 3.26 13.24 3.89
N GLY A 135 4.36 12.50 4.03
CA GLY A 135 5.69 12.96 3.64
C GLY A 135 5.77 13.26 2.14
N LYS A 136 5.18 12.41 1.30
CA LYS A 136 5.10 12.65 -0.15
C LYS A 136 4.24 13.84 -0.53
N VAL A 137 3.13 14.08 0.18
CA VAL A 137 2.35 15.32 0.02
C VAL A 137 3.17 16.55 0.38
N ALA A 138 3.96 16.49 1.47
CA ALA A 138 4.80 17.60 1.89
C ALA A 138 5.97 17.90 0.93
N GLU A 139 6.53 16.87 0.31
CA GLU A 139 7.52 17.00 -0.77
C GLU A 139 6.93 17.79 -1.95
N PHE A 140 5.79 17.36 -2.49
CA PHE A 140 5.15 18.07 -3.61
C PHE A 140 4.69 19.47 -3.23
N ALA A 141 4.17 19.66 -2.03
CA ALA A 141 3.79 20.98 -1.56
C ALA A 141 4.99 21.93 -1.54
N ARG A 142 6.18 21.44 -1.14
CA ARG A 142 7.41 22.23 -1.19
C ARG A 142 7.82 22.57 -2.62
N ASP A 143 7.79 21.57 -3.50
CA ASP A 143 8.19 21.72 -4.91
C ASP A 143 7.28 22.72 -5.66
N GLU A 144 5.99 22.75 -5.32
CA GLU A 144 5.02 23.70 -5.88
C GLU A 144 4.89 25.01 -5.09
N GLY A 145 5.70 25.22 -4.04
CA GLY A 145 5.65 26.43 -3.22
C GLY A 145 4.34 26.61 -2.41
N PHE A 146 3.59 25.52 -2.19
CA PHE A 146 2.36 25.51 -1.42
C PHE A 146 2.64 25.40 0.09
N SER A 147 2.12 26.36 0.87
CA SER A 147 2.25 26.35 2.33
C SER A 147 1.33 25.28 2.96
N LEU A 148 1.88 24.09 3.17
CA LEU A 148 1.13 22.96 3.73
C LEU A 148 0.79 23.15 5.23
N SER A 149 -0.51 23.15 5.54
CA SER A 149 -1.02 23.12 6.91
C SER A 149 -1.51 21.72 7.28
N ALA A 150 -0.61 20.91 7.84
CA ALA A 150 -0.83 19.48 8.08
C ALA A 150 -0.55 19.04 9.52
N THR A 151 -1.32 18.06 9.99
CA THR A 151 -1.16 17.45 11.33
C THR A 151 -1.20 15.93 11.25
N LYS A 152 -0.26 15.27 11.93
CA LYS A 152 -0.27 13.83 12.17
C LYS A 152 -0.81 13.55 13.58
N VAL A 153 -1.83 12.71 13.66
CA VAL A 153 -2.49 12.32 14.91
C VAL A 153 -2.04 10.93 15.35
N GLY A 154 -1.60 10.85 16.61
CA GLY A 154 -1.12 9.63 17.25
C GLY A 154 0.14 9.03 16.60
N GLY A 155 0.54 7.85 17.03
CA GLY A 155 1.79 7.21 16.60
C GLY A 155 3.00 7.75 17.34
N ASP A 156 4.18 7.58 16.74
CA ASP A 156 5.42 8.09 17.29
C ASP A 156 5.46 9.63 17.19
N LYS A 157 5.72 10.30 18.31
CA LYS A 157 5.86 11.76 18.39
C LYS A 157 7.23 12.25 17.92
N ASP A 158 8.20 11.34 17.84
CA ASP A 158 9.58 11.58 17.46
C ASP A 158 9.86 11.03 16.04
N ASP A 159 8.81 10.78 15.25
CA ASP A 159 8.92 10.32 13.86
C ASP A 159 9.71 11.32 13.00
N PRO A 160 10.71 10.88 12.21
CA PRO A 160 11.51 11.75 11.35
C PRO A 160 10.71 12.61 10.35
N LEU A 161 9.44 12.26 10.10
CA LEU A 161 8.52 13.08 9.31
C LEU A 161 8.48 14.53 9.78
N PHE A 162 8.44 14.78 11.09
CA PHE A 162 8.18 16.12 11.64
C PHE A 162 9.30 17.09 11.33
N ASP A 163 10.55 16.67 11.54
CA ASP A 163 11.74 17.49 11.27
C ASP A 163 11.91 17.77 9.77
N ARG A 164 11.52 16.82 8.91
CA ARG A 164 11.72 16.91 7.46
C ARG A 164 10.67 17.72 6.73
N THR A 165 9.49 17.92 7.32
CA THR A 165 8.30 18.40 6.58
C THR A 165 7.57 19.55 7.25
N GLY A 166 7.80 19.84 8.54
CA GLY A 166 7.03 20.83 9.29
C GLY A 166 5.59 20.38 9.63
N ILE A 167 5.22 19.13 9.33
CA ILE A 167 3.97 18.52 9.79
C ILE A 167 3.97 18.50 11.32
N GLN A 168 2.84 18.89 11.92
CA GLN A 168 2.73 18.95 13.38
C GLN A 168 2.23 17.62 13.95
N TYR A 169 2.85 17.15 15.03
CA TYR A 169 2.31 16.05 15.83
C TYR A 169 1.20 16.54 16.77
N LYS A 170 0.12 15.76 16.89
CA LYS A 170 -0.92 15.90 17.93
C LYS A 170 -1.33 14.54 18.48
N SER A 171 -1.57 14.45 19.78
CA SER A 171 -2.05 13.23 20.42
C SER A 171 -3.53 12.95 20.14
N SER A 172 -4.31 13.97 19.78
CA SER A 172 -5.75 13.85 19.51
C SER A 172 -6.17 14.71 18.33
N ILE A 173 -7.10 14.17 17.53
CA ILE A 173 -7.66 14.85 16.36
C ILE A 173 -8.42 16.13 16.73
N LYS A 174 -8.99 16.21 17.94
CA LYS A 174 -9.69 17.39 18.46
C LYS A 174 -8.82 18.65 18.48
N GLN A 175 -7.50 18.49 18.58
CA GLN A 175 -6.55 19.60 18.56
C GLN A 175 -6.24 20.12 17.15
N ALA A 176 -6.69 19.39 16.11
CA ALA A 176 -6.33 19.61 14.71
C ALA A 176 -7.53 20.01 13.84
N VAL A 177 -8.72 19.44 14.10
CA VAL A 177 -9.96 19.72 13.35
C VAL A 177 -10.32 21.21 13.39
N GLY A 178 -10.93 21.69 12.29
CA GLY A 178 -11.32 23.10 12.11
C GLY A 178 -10.16 24.09 11.89
N LYS A 179 -8.88 23.65 12.03
CA LYS A 179 -7.70 24.53 11.92
C LYS A 179 -6.76 24.16 10.78
N LYS A 180 -6.83 22.92 10.29
CA LYS A 180 -5.84 22.33 9.39
C LYS A 180 -6.52 21.78 8.14
N ALA A 181 -5.82 21.85 7.02
CA ALA A 181 -6.32 21.38 5.73
C ALA A 181 -6.04 19.89 5.52
N LEU A 182 -4.93 19.36 6.08
CA LEU A 182 -4.57 17.94 6.00
C LEU A 182 -4.40 17.31 7.39
N ILE A 183 -5.06 16.18 7.64
CA ILE A 183 -4.91 15.41 8.89
C ILE A 183 -4.65 13.94 8.58
N GLY A 184 -3.58 13.37 9.13
CA GLY A 184 -3.29 11.94 9.05
C GLY A 184 -3.55 11.24 10.38
N GLY A 185 -4.23 10.10 10.38
CA GLY A 185 -4.53 9.33 11.60
C GLY A 185 -5.02 7.92 11.26
N THR A 186 -5.05 7.01 12.23
CA THR A 186 -5.65 5.68 12.01
C THR A 186 -7.18 5.76 12.08
N ALA A 187 -7.87 4.64 11.84
CA ALA A 187 -9.34 4.57 11.93
C ALA A 187 -9.91 5.14 13.24
N TRP A 188 -9.22 4.95 14.36
CA TRP A 188 -9.59 5.49 15.67
C TRP A 188 -9.63 7.02 15.74
N ALA A 189 -8.79 7.71 14.95
CA ALA A 189 -8.80 9.16 14.90
C ALA A 189 -10.05 9.68 14.17
N PHE A 190 -10.52 8.97 13.15
CA PHE A 190 -11.65 9.38 12.32
C PHE A 190 -13.01 8.83 12.80
N SER A 191 -13.02 7.87 13.72
CA SER A 191 -14.26 7.23 14.21
C SER A 191 -14.89 7.89 15.44
N ILE A 192 -14.44 9.09 15.83
CA ILE A 192 -14.95 9.78 17.02
C ILE A 192 -15.88 10.95 16.66
N PRO A 193 -16.77 11.40 17.58
CA PRO A 193 -17.67 12.53 17.32
C PRO A 193 -16.98 13.82 16.86
N ASP A 194 -15.81 14.16 17.42
CA ASP A 194 -15.07 15.38 17.03
C ASP A 194 -14.61 15.35 15.56
N ALA A 195 -14.52 14.18 14.92
CA ALA A 195 -14.12 14.03 13.52
C ALA A 195 -15.31 14.08 12.55
N ALA A 196 -16.55 13.95 13.04
CA ALA A 196 -17.75 13.86 12.21
C ALA A 196 -17.92 15.11 11.34
N GLY A 197 -18.13 14.91 10.02
CA GLY A 197 -18.31 15.98 9.04
C GLY A 197 -17.13 16.96 8.89
N GLN A 198 -15.95 16.63 9.42
CA GLN A 198 -14.79 17.54 9.39
C GLN A 198 -14.00 17.49 8.09
N PHE A 199 -14.20 16.49 7.24
CA PHE A 199 -13.43 16.29 6.01
C PHE A 199 -14.31 16.29 4.77
N ASP A 200 -13.77 16.82 3.67
CA ASP A 200 -14.41 16.72 2.37
C ASP A 200 -13.98 15.43 1.65
N TYR A 201 -12.75 14.96 1.93
CA TYR A 201 -12.16 13.73 1.40
C TYR A 201 -11.42 12.95 2.48
N LEU A 202 -11.54 11.62 2.46
CA LEU A 202 -10.72 10.70 3.24
C LEU A 202 -10.02 9.73 2.30
N PHE A 203 -8.69 9.75 2.30
CA PHE A 203 -7.87 8.76 1.61
C PHE A 203 -7.56 7.63 2.56
N VAL A 204 -7.87 6.40 2.17
CA VAL A 204 -7.53 5.18 2.91
C VAL A 204 -6.45 4.46 2.12
N ASP A 205 -5.20 4.61 2.55
CA ASP A 205 -4.05 3.92 1.98
C ASP A 205 -3.96 2.47 2.46
N GLU A 206 -3.42 1.60 1.62
CA GLU A 206 -3.41 0.15 1.79
C GLU A 206 -4.81 -0.39 2.15
N ALA A 207 -5.86 0.10 1.48
CA ALA A 207 -7.25 -0.20 1.85
C ALA A 207 -7.59 -1.70 1.75
N GLY A 208 -6.84 -2.47 0.94
CA GLY A 208 -6.92 -3.94 0.93
C GLY A 208 -6.56 -4.62 2.26
N GLN A 209 -5.90 -3.90 3.18
CA GLN A 209 -5.62 -4.37 4.54
C GLN A 209 -6.52 -3.75 5.61
N VAL A 210 -7.52 -2.95 5.21
CA VAL A 210 -8.48 -2.30 6.10
C VAL A 210 -9.82 -3.05 6.00
N CYS A 211 -10.32 -3.55 7.13
CA CYS A 211 -11.62 -4.21 7.17
C CYS A 211 -12.76 -3.22 6.91
N ILE A 212 -13.88 -3.74 6.43
CA ILE A 212 -15.10 -2.97 6.17
C ILE A 212 -15.59 -2.25 7.43
N ALA A 213 -15.45 -2.87 8.61
CA ALA A 213 -15.83 -2.25 9.89
C ALA A 213 -15.03 -0.96 10.17
N ASN A 214 -13.71 -1.00 9.97
CA ASN A 214 -12.87 0.19 10.14
C ASN A 214 -13.23 1.26 9.10
N LEU A 215 -13.42 0.88 7.84
CA LEU A 215 -13.84 1.83 6.81
C LEU A 215 -15.16 2.51 7.20
N ARG A 216 -16.18 1.70 7.54
CA ARG A 216 -17.48 2.17 8.00
C ARG A 216 -17.38 3.12 9.18
N GLY A 217 -16.56 2.79 10.18
CA GLY A 217 -16.37 3.64 11.36
C GLY A 217 -15.81 5.03 11.03
N MET A 218 -14.99 5.14 9.98
CA MET A 218 -14.40 6.40 9.54
C MET A 218 -15.31 7.24 8.64
N ILE A 219 -16.22 6.62 7.88
CA ILE A 219 -17.04 7.33 6.87
C ILE A 219 -17.80 8.54 7.44
N PRO A 220 -18.39 8.51 8.65
CA PRO A 220 -19.05 9.69 9.23
C PRO A 220 -18.17 10.94 9.33
N SER A 221 -16.84 10.80 9.27
CA SER A 221 -15.92 11.95 9.29
C SER A 221 -15.84 12.72 7.97
N THR A 222 -16.28 12.11 6.86
CA THR A 222 -15.99 12.61 5.51
C THR A 222 -17.21 12.58 4.58
N ARG A 223 -17.13 13.32 3.48
CA ARG A 223 -18.10 13.28 2.38
C ARG A 223 -17.70 12.32 1.29
N ASN A 224 -16.44 12.35 0.87
CA ASN A 224 -15.90 11.49 -0.18
C ASN A 224 -14.84 10.55 0.38
N VAL A 225 -14.83 9.32 -0.11
CA VAL A 225 -13.83 8.31 0.26
C VAL A 225 -13.03 7.91 -0.96
N LEU A 226 -11.70 7.96 -0.83
CA LEU A 226 -10.78 7.38 -1.80
C LEU A 226 -10.08 6.18 -1.20
N LEU A 227 -10.24 5.04 -1.85
CA LEU A 227 -9.61 3.78 -1.44
C LEU A 227 -8.40 3.55 -2.33
N LEU A 228 -7.20 3.67 -1.76
CA LEU A 228 -5.96 3.37 -2.47
C LEU A 228 -5.60 1.91 -2.20
N VAL A 229 -5.55 1.11 -3.25
CA VAL A 229 -5.38 -0.33 -3.08
C VAL A 229 -4.21 -0.88 -3.86
N ASP A 230 -3.33 -1.59 -3.14
CA ASP A 230 -2.36 -2.48 -3.74
C ASP A 230 -2.93 -3.89 -3.84
N GLN A 231 -2.90 -4.44 -5.05
CA GLN A 231 -3.42 -5.78 -5.29
C GLN A 231 -2.48 -6.90 -4.82
N MET A 232 -1.19 -6.62 -4.67
CA MET A 232 -0.18 -7.64 -4.32
C MET A 232 0.06 -7.80 -2.82
N GLN A 233 -0.71 -7.09 -1.98
CA GLN A 233 -0.67 -7.30 -0.54
C GLN A 233 -1.77 -8.28 -0.15
N LEU A 234 -1.41 -9.32 0.60
CA LEU A 234 -2.34 -10.28 1.17
C LEU A 234 -3.54 -9.55 1.78
N GLY A 235 -4.74 -10.06 1.52
CA GLY A 235 -5.95 -9.67 2.24
C GLY A 235 -5.70 -9.75 3.75
N GLN A 236 -6.38 -8.89 4.50
CA GLN A 236 -6.20 -8.83 5.95
C GLN A 236 -6.38 -10.22 6.57
N SER A 237 -5.43 -10.65 7.40
CA SER A 237 -5.62 -11.84 8.24
C SER A 237 -6.73 -11.54 9.26
N THR A 238 -7.95 -12.02 9.01
CA THR A 238 -9.05 -11.93 9.97
C THR A 238 -8.94 -13.07 10.97
N SER A 239 -8.71 -12.72 12.24
CA SER A 239 -8.79 -13.67 13.35
C SER A 239 -10.26 -13.75 13.81
N GLY A 240 -11.13 -14.26 12.95
CA GLY A 240 -12.58 -14.33 13.22
C GLY A 240 -13.41 -14.73 12.02
N VAL A 241 -14.39 -15.63 12.24
CA VAL A 241 -15.41 -15.96 11.23
C VAL A 241 -16.53 -14.94 11.36
N HIS A 242 -16.75 -14.16 10.31
CA HIS A 242 -17.83 -13.19 10.24
C HIS A 242 -18.91 -13.68 9.25
N PRO A 243 -20.21 -13.44 9.53
CA PRO A 243 -21.27 -13.86 8.63
C PRO A 243 -21.25 -13.09 7.31
N GLY A 244 -21.51 -13.81 6.22
CA GLY A 244 -21.59 -13.25 4.87
C GLY A 244 -20.29 -12.56 4.43
N GLU A 245 -20.44 -11.39 3.81
CA GLU A 245 -19.32 -10.62 3.25
C GLU A 245 -18.63 -9.69 4.27
N SER A 246 -19.08 -9.68 5.53
CA SER A 246 -18.60 -8.74 6.56
C SER A 246 -17.16 -8.99 6.99
N GLY A 247 -16.64 -10.20 6.75
CA GLY A 247 -15.27 -10.59 7.04
C GLY A 247 -14.27 -10.28 5.92
N LEU A 248 -14.75 -9.77 4.77
CA LEU A 248 -13.89 -9.41 3.65
C LEU A 248 -13.12 -8.12 3.94
N SER A 249 -11.94 -8.00 3.34
CA SER A 249 -11.29 -6.70 3.21
C SER A 249 -12.10 -5.75 2.33
N THR A 250 -11.85 -4.45 2.46
CA THR A 250 -12.49 -3.42 1.62
C THR A 250 -12.32 -3.71 0.12
N LEU A 251 -11.15 -4.21 -0.29
CA LEU A 251 -10.89 -4.53 -1.69
C LEU A 251 -11.65 -5.77 -2.17
N GLU A 252 -11.57 -6.86 -1.42
CA GLU A 252 -12.27 -8.12 -1.78
C GLU A 252 -13.76 -7.89 -1.89
N TYR A 253 -14.31 -7.08 -0.99
CA TYR A 253 -15.71 -6.68 -1.02
C TYR A 253 -16.08 -5.95 -2.33
N LEU A 254 -15.24 -5.02 -2.78
CA LEU A 254 -15.49 -4.24 -3.99
C LEU A 254 -15.24 -5.02 -5.29
N LEU A 255 -14.23 -5.88 -5.31
CA LEU A 255 -13.85 -6.63 -6.51
C LEU A 255 -14.81 -7.77 -6.81
N GLN A 256 -15.41 -8.39 -5.79
CA GLN A 256 -16.17 -9.64 -5.96
C GLN A 256 -15.33 -10.65 -6.77
N ASP A 257 -15.83 -11.10 -7.93
CA ASP A 257 -15.16 -12.05 -8.81
C ASP A 257 -14.20 -11.39 -9.84
N HIS A 258 -14.09 -10.06 -9.82
CA HIS A 258 -13.22 -9.34 -10.74
C HIS A 258 -11.77 -9.37 -10.29
N ALA A 259 -10.87 -9.75 -11.20
CA ALA A 259 -9.44 -9.69 -10.92
C ALA A 259 -8.96 -8.25 -10.71
N THR A 260 -9.51 -7.25 -11.38
CA THR A 260 -9.15 -5.84 -11.20
C THR A 260 -10.41 -5.00 -11.16
N ILE A 261 -10.35 -3.82 -10.54
CA ILE A 261 -11.49 -2.90 -10.46
C ILE A 261 -11.99 -2.61 -11.89
N PRO A 262 -13.29 -2.80 -12.15
CA PRO A 262 -13.89 -2.39 -13.42
C PRO A 262 -13.66 -0.91 -13.68
N ASP A 263 -13.46 -0.53 -14.93
CA ASP A 263 -13.10 0.83 -15.33
C ASP A 263 -14.23 1.84 -15.10
N ASP A 264 -15.47 1.38 -14.95
CA ASP A 264 -16.64 2.17 -14.60
C ASP A 264 -16.88 2.28 -13.09
N LEU A 265 -16.26 1.41 -12.27
CA LEU A 265 -16.34 1.41 -10.80
C LEU A 265 -15.14 2.06 -10.12
N GLY A 266 -13.99 2.16 -10.80
CA GLY A 266 -12.80 2.77 -10.24
C GLY A 266 -11.72 3.06 -11.27
N ILE A 267 -10.55 3.44 -10.76
CA ILE A 267 -9.38 3.81 -11.57
C ILE A 267 -8.33 2.73 -11.39
N PHE A 268 -7.92 2.12 -12.50
CA PHE A 268 -6.80 1.18 -12.51
C PHE A 268 -5.55 1.90 -13.05
N LEU A 269 -4.53 2.03 -12.19
CA LEU A 269 -3.24 2.60 -12.57
C LEU A 269 -2.41 1.51 -13.26
N GLU A 270 -2.53 1.45 -14.59
CA GLU A 270 -1.64 0.65 -15.44
C GLU A 270 -0.21 1.18 -15.25
N GLN A 271 0.71 0.30 -14.89
CA GLN A 271 2.03 0.70 -14.40
C GLN A 271 2.84 1.41 -15.49
N PRO A 272 3.48 2.56 -15.19
CA PRO A 272 4.71 2.94 -15.87
C PRO A 272 5.89 2.27 -15.14
N GLY A 273 6.55 1.31 -15.78
CA GLY A 273 7.97 1.09 -15.53
C GLY A 273 8.43 0.19 -14.37
N GLY A 274 7.67 -0.80 -13.89
CA GLY A 274 8.17 -1.75 -12.87
C GLY A 274 8.63 -3.10 -13.41
N CYS A 275 7.81 -3.70 -14.28
CA CYS A 275 8.01 -5.05 -14.77
C CYS A 275 9.03 -5.06 -15.93
N ILE A 276 10.08 -5.87 -15.80
CA ILE A 276 11.00 -6.16 -16.91
C ILE A 276 10.22 -7.06 -17.89
N PRO A 277 10.36 -6.90 -19.22
CA PRO A 277 9.57 -7.65 -20.21
C PRO A 277 9.52 -9.18 -19.98
N THR A 278 10.60 -9.77 -19.48
CA THR A 278 10.69 -11.19 -19.16
C THR A 278 9.81 -11.67 -18.01
N CYS A 279 9.33 -10.77 -17.14
CA CYS A 279 8.40 -11.10 -16.06
C CYS A 279 6.93 -10.99 -16.49
N ALA A 280 6.59 -10.05 -17.38
CA ALA A 280 5.20 -9.81 -17.80
C ALA A 280 4.56 -11.02 -18.49
N GLY A 281 5.34 -11.77 -19.28
CA GLY A 281 4.87 -12.97 -19.98
C GLY A 281 4.65 -14.21 -19.11
N LEU A 282 5.06 -14.19 -17.84
CA LEU A 282 4.96 -15.34 -16.92
C LEU A 282 3.58 -15.45 -16.24
N PHE A 283 2.74 -14.43 -16.35
CA PHE A 283 1.45 -14.38 -15.65
C PHE A 283 0.28 -14.34 -16.65
N PRO A 284 -0.85 -15.01 -16.35
CA PRO A 284 -2.02 -15.01 -17.23
C PRO A 284 -2.52 -13.59 -17.51
N ARG A 285 -3.00 -13.28 -18.72
CA ARG A 285 -3.60 -11.96 -19.06
C ARG A 285 -4.72 -11.51 -18.12
N ARG A 286 -5.39 -12.45 -17.44
CA ARG A 286 -6.45 -12.19 -16.45
C ARG A 286 -5.91 -11.77 -15.08
N SER A 287 -4.64 -12.03 -14.80
CA SER A 287 -3.95 -11.49 -13.63
C SER A 287 -3.52 -10.04 -13.89
N THR A 288 -3.39 -9.25 -12.83
CA THR A 288 -2.86 -7.88 -12.87
C THR A 288 -1.56 -7.80 -13.64
N ILE A 289 -0.65 -8.76 -13.42
CA ILE A 289 0.68 -8.79 -14.03
C ILE A 289 0.59 -9.06 -15.54
N GLY A 290 -0.35 -9.89 -15.98
CA GLY A 290 -0.57 -10.13 -17.41
C GLY A 290 -1.26 -8.98 -18.15
N ARG A 291 -1.81 -7.98 -17.45
CA ARG A 291 -2.25 -6.70 -18.03
C ARG A 291 -1.14 -5.66 -18.09
N LEU A 292 0.02 -5.90 -17.46
CA LEU A 292 1.14 -4.95 -17.47
C LEU A 292 1.84 -4.95 -18.82
N GLN A 293 2.08 -3.75 -19.35
CA GLN A 293 3.01 -3.55 -20.46
C GLN A 293 4.35 -3.08 -19.87
N PRO A 294 5.47 -3.75 -20.19
CA PRO A 294 6.79 -3.29 -19.80
C PRO A 294 7.15 -2.01 -20.57
N GLU A 295 7.69 -1.00 -19.90
CA GLU A 295 8.21 0.21 -20.54
C GLU A 295 9.66 0.03 -21.01
N GLU A 296 10.08 0.77 -22.04
CA GLU A 296 11.42 0.62 -22.65
C GLU A 296 12.56 0.76 -21.65
N HIS A 297 12.45 1.68 -20.68
CA HIS A 297 13.49 1.91 -19.69
C HIS A 297 13.66 0.75 -18.69
N THR A 298 12.66 -0.13 -18.50
CA THR A 298 12.79 -1.30 -17.62
C THR A 298 13.58 -2.43 -18.26
N ALA A 299 13.72 -2.43 -19.59
CA ALA A 299 14.56 -3.40 -20.30
C ALA A 299 16.03 -3.32 -19.88
N ALA A 300 16.46 -2.15 -19.38
CA ALA A 300 17.81 -1.89 -18.87
C ALA A 300 18.06 -2.41 -17.44
N ARG A 301 17.02 -2.81 -16.70
CA ARG A 301 17.16 -3.36 -15.33
C ARG A 301 17.64 -4.81 -15.38
N ARG A 302 18.94 -4.99 -15.60
CA ARG A 302 19.60 -6.30 -15.67
C ARG A 302 20.80 -6.34 -14.74
N ILE A 303 21.11 -7.53 -14.22
CA ILE A 303 22.36 -7.81 -13.52
C ILE A 303 23.37 -8.43 -14.48
N LEU A 304 24.65 -8.19 -14.25
CA LEU A 304 25.72 -8.86 -14.97
C LEU A 304 25.88 -10.28 -14.43
N VAL A 305 25.62 -11.27 -15.28
CA VAL A 305 25.86 -12.67 -14.96
C VAL A 305 27.21 -13.09 -15.56
N ALA A 306 28.10 -13.61 -14.73
CA ALA A 306 29.33 -14.23 -15.20
C ALA A 306 28.97 -15.48 -16.02
N ARG A 307 29.05 -15.39 -17.36
CA ARG A 307 28.89 -16.56 -18.24
C ARG A 307 30.07 -17.49 -18.03
N SER A 308 29.79 -18.76 -17.75
CA SER A 308 30.79 -19.83 -17.76
C SER A 308 31.21 -20.06 -19.21
N GLY A 309 32.14 -19.24 -19.69
CA GLY A 309 32.59 -19.24 -21.07
C GLY A 309 33.61 -18.15 -21.31
N SER A 310 34.89 -18.55 -21.36
CA SER A 310 36.05 -17.74 -21.77
C SER A 310 36.77 -16.95 -20.68
N VAL A 311 37.06 -17.58 -19.53
CA VAL A 311 38.26 -17.19 -18.75
C VAL A 311 39.43 -18.03 -19.27
N LYS A 312 40.17 -17.52 -20.27
CA LYS A 312 41.51 -18.01 -20.60
C LYS A 312 42.46 -17.55 -19.50
N GLY A 313 42.42 -18.23 -18.37
CA GLY A 313 43.25 -17.95 -17.22
C GLY A 313 42.94 -18.98 -16.14
N ARG A 314 43.96 -19.72 -15.70
CA ARG A 314 43.87 -20.81 -14.71
C ARG A 314 43.05 -20.41 -13.49
N ILE A 315 41.77 -20.77 -13.45
CA ILE A 315 41.02 -20.94 -12.20
C ILE A 315 40.94 -22.44 -12.00
N LYS A 316 41.71 -22.92 -11.01
CA LYS A 316 41.60 -24.29 -10.51
C LYS A 316 40.17 -24.51 -10.03
N GLU A 317 39.51 -25.47 -10.65
CA GLU A 317 38.37 -26.26 -10.16
C GLU A 317 37.63 -25.66 -8.94
N ALA A 318 36.61 -24.85 -9.21
CA ALA A 318 35.50 -24.71 -8.28
C ALA A 318 34.56 -25.90 -8.53
N PRO A 319 34.18 -26.68 -7.50
CA PRO A 319 33.38 -27.88 -7.68
C PRO A 319 32.02 -27.52 -8.30
N ALA A 320 31.63 -28.33 -9.29
CA ALA A 320 30.37 -28.28 -10.00
C ALA A 320 29.18 -28.50 -9.05
N ARG A 321 28.78 -27.42 -8.36
CA ARG A 321 27.47 -27.18 -7.72
C ARG A 321 27.34 -25.68 -7.38
N SER A 322 27.99 -24.82 -8.18
CA SER A 322 27.80 -23.38 -8.05
C SER A 322 26.36 -23.07 -8.44
N LEU A 323 25.58 -22.71 -7.43
CA LEU A 323 24.23 -22.17 -7.53
C LEU A 323 24.32 -20.80 -8.23
N ALA A 324 24.67 -20.83 -9.51
CA ALA A 324 25.02 -19.65 -10.28
C ALA A 324 23.71 -18.97 -10.67
N ILE A 325 23.61 -17.68 -10.36
CA ILE A 325 22.56 -16.84 -10.90
C ILE A 325 22.74 -16.85 -12.42
N THR A 326 21.88 -17.57 -13.13
CA THR A 326 22.04 -17.83 -14.59
C THR A 326 21.27 -16.83 -15.45
N ARG A 327 20.45 -15.98 -14.84
CA ARG A 327 19.59 -15.02 -15.54
C ARG A 327 20.01 -13.60 -15.24
N GLU A 328 20.21 -12.83 -16.30
CA GLU A 328 20.50 -11.39 -16.22
C GLU A 328 19.26 -10.58 -15.79
N ALA A 329 18.06 -11.11 -15.98
CA ALA A 329 16.81 -10.50 -15.52
C ALA A 329 15.66 -11.51 -15.40
N GLY A 330 14.71 -11.18 -14.52
CA GLY A 330 13.47 -11.92 -14.32
C GLY A 330 13.49 -12.86 -13.12
N LEU A 331 12.57 -13.83 -13.10
CA LEU A 331 12.48 -14.83 -12.02
C LEU A 331 13.37 -16.05 -12.31
N LEU A 332 14.17 -16.46 -11.33
CA LEU A 332 14.94 -17.69 -11.33
C LEU A 332 14.46 -18.57 -10.16
N PHE A 333 13.82 -19.69 -10.48
CA PHE A 333 13.46 -20.68 -9.47
C PHE A 333 14.67 -21.56 -9.18
N ILE A 334 15.02 -21.70 -7.91
CA ILE A 334 16.12 -22.54 -7.44
C ILE A 334 15.52 -23.58 -6.50
N PRO A 335 15.37 -24.85 -6.94
CA PRO A 335 14.88 -25.90 -6.07
C PRO A 335 15.89 -26.17 -4.95
N VAL A 336 15.40 -26.25 -3.72
CA VAL A 336 16.17 -26.67 -2.54
C VAL A 336 15.52 -27.95 -2.03
N GLU A 337 16.29 -29.03 -2.00
CA GLU A 337 15.84 -30.25 -1.32
C GLU A 337 15.93 -30.03 0.18
N HIS A 338 14.81 -30.15 0.87
CA HIS A 338 14.69 -29.97 2.31
C HIS A 338 13.65 -30.93 2.89
N GLY A 339 13.76 -31.30 4.17
CA GLY A 339 12.85 -32.25 4.82
C GLY A 339 12.44 -31.81 6.23
N SER A 340 11.16 -31.97 6.55
CA SER A 340 10.61 -31.79 7.91
C SER A 340 10.71 -30.37 8.51
N ASN A 341 10.61 -29.34 7.67
CA ASN A 341 10.67 -27.94 8.08
C ASN A 341 9.26 -27.32 8.27
N VAL A 342 9.04 -26.56 9.35
CA VAL A 342 7.73 -25.95 9.69
C VAL A 342 7.77 -24.42 9.73
N GLN A 343 8.77 -23.82 10.39
CA GLN A 343 8.93 -22.36 10.50
C GLN A 343 10.30 -21.86 10.02
N GLY A 344 11.19 -22.76 9.62
CA GLY A 344 12.52 -22.45 9.09
C GLY A 344 13.15 -23.69 8.47
N SER A 345 14.10 -23.48 7.56
CA SER A 345 14.89 -24.51 6.87
C SER A 345 16.34 -24.06 6.83
N ASP A 346 17.22 -24.79 7.51
CA ASP A 346 18.66 -24.51 7.49
C ASP A 346 19.23 -24.72 6.07
N GLU A 347 18.66 -25.65 5.31
CA GLU A 347 19.01 -25.92 3.92
C GLU A 347 18.69 -24.71 3.02
N GLU A 348 17.51 -24.12 3.16
CA GLU A 348 17.16 -22.88 2.44
C GLU A 348 18.04 -21.71 2.89
N VAL A 349 18.33 -21.59 4.19
CA VAL A 349 19.21 -20.53 4.72
C VAL A 349 20.60 -20.61 4.10
N GLU A 350 21.20 -21.81 4.01
CA GLU A 350 22.53 -21.98 3.41
C GLU A 350 22.53 -21.57 1.93
N VAL A 351 21.50 -21.96 1.19
CA VAL A 351 21.32 -21.59 -0.22
C VAL A 351 21.15 -20.08 -0.37
N ILE A 352 20.32 -19.44 0.46
CA ILE A 352 20.11 -17.98 0.46
C ILE A 352 21.41 -17.24 0.79
N GLN A 353 22.17 -17.69 1.79
CA GLN A 353 23.46 -17.08 2.16
C GLN A 353 24.45 -17.11 1.01
N ARG A 354 24.55 -18.25 0.30
CA ARG A 354 25.40 -18.38 -0.89
C ARG A 354 24.96 -17.43 -2.02
N LEU A 355 23.66 -17.31 -2.27
CA LEU A 355 23.09 -16.41 -3.27
C LEU A 355 23.38 -14.95 -2.95
N VAL A 356 23.08 -14.50 -1.73
CA VAL A 356 23.37 -13.13 -1.26
C VAL A 356 24.87 -12.83 -1.38
N SER A 357 25.72 -13.77 -0.93
CA SER A 357 27.18 -13.62 -1.04
C SER A 357 27.65 -13.49 -2.49
N SER A 358 27.01 -14.16 -3.45
CA SER A 358 27.34 -14.05 -4.87
C SER A 358 26.88 -12.73 -5.50
N LEU A 359 25.72 -12.21 -5.09
CA LEU A 359 25.20 -10.91 -5.54
C LEU A 359 26.02 -9.73 -5.01
N LEU A 360 26.58 -9.85 -3.81
CA LEU A 360 27.40 -8.81 -3.18
C LEU A 360 28.85 -8.77 -3.72
N ARG A 361 29.30 -9.76 -4.50
CA ARG A 361 30.65 -9.75 -5.07
C ARG A 361 30.74 -8.74 -6.23
N PRO A 362 31.72 -7.84 -6.25
CA PRO A 362 31.94 -6.97 -7.40
C PRO A 362 32.31 -7.81 -8.64
N VAL A 363 31.60 -7.62 -9.74
CA VAL A 363 32.00 -8.14 -11.06
C VAL A 363 32.72 -6.99 -11.77
N HIS A 364 34.04 -7.10 -11.90
CA HIS A 364 34.81 -6.17 -12.72
C HIS A 364 34.69 -6.57 -14.20
N PRO A 365 34.19 -5.69 -15.10
CA PRO A 365 34.27 -5.96 -16.53
C PRO A 365 35.75 -5.94 -16.95
N HIS A 366 36.13 -6.88 -17.81
CA HIS A 366 37.46 -6.88 -18.43
C HIS A 366 37.73 -5.54 -19.14
N ALA A 367 38.94 -5.01 -18.95
CA ALA A 367 39.40 -3.74 -19.47
C ALA A 367 39.08 -3.57 -20.98
N GLY A 368 38.28 -2.56 -21.29
CA GLY A 368 37.89 -2.23 -22.67
C GLY A 368 36.80 -1.15 -22.80
N ASN A 369 36.03 -0.84 -21.76
CA ASN A 369 35.15 0.31 -21.77
C ASN A 369 35.03 0.90 -20.35
N HIS A 370 35.30 2.19 -20.22
CA HIS A 370 35.20 2.93 -18.97
C HIS A 370 33.74 3.05 -18.53
N GLY A 371 33.38 2.30 -17.48
CA GLY A 371 32.12 2.42 -16.75
C GLY A 371 32.18 1.57 -15.49
N ASN A 372 32.34 2.20 -14.33
CA ASN A 372 32.30 1.52 -13.04
C ASN A 372 30.86 1.06 -12.77
N TYR A 373 30.58 -0.23 -12.92
CA TYR A 373 29.32 -0.84 -12.50
C TYR A 373 29.58 -1.74 -11.30
N CYS A 374 29.31 -1.23 -10.09
CA CYS A 374 29.13 -2.08 -8.92
C CYS A 374 27.80 -2.84 -9.05
N ILE A 375 27.72 -4.08 -8.56
CA ILE A 375 26.44 -4.80 -8.34
C ILE A 375 25.71 -4.25 -7.08
N ALA A 376 25.98 -3.01 -6.70
CA ALA A 376 25.22 -2.31 -5.70
C ALA A 376 24.05 -1.63 -6.43
N PRO A 377 22.79 -1.83 -6.03
CA PRO A 377 21.71 -1.01 -6.54
C PRO A 377 22.00 0.43 -6.09
N GLN A 378 22.39 1.29 -7.04
CA GLN A 378 22.28 2.73 -6.85
C GLN A 378 20.78 3.02 -6.82
N PHE A 379 20.20 3.01 -5.62
CA PHE A 379 18.93 3.64 -5.36
C PHE A 379 19.21 5.14 -5.24
N GLU A 380 18.96 5.88 -6.31
CA GLU A 380 18.59 7.30 -6.24
C GLU A 380 17.06 7.41 -6.34
#